data_AF-A0A941N7R5-F1
#
_entry.id   AF-A0A941N7R5-F1
#
_cell.length_a   1.000
_cell.length_b   1.000
_cell.length_c   1.000
_cell.angle_alpha   90.00
_cell.angle_beta   90.00
_cell.angle_gamma   90.00
#
_symmetry.space_group_name_H-M   'P 1'
#
loop_
_entity.id
_entity.type
_entity.pdbx_description
1 polymer ?
#
loop_
_entity_poly.entity_id
_entity_poly.type
_entity_poly.pdbx_seq_one_letter_code
_entity_poly.pdbx_strand_id
1 'polypeptide(L)'
;MKIRHFIVTYKNPPLLEQCIRSILATDAGEHQREIFVINNHSQFSLPGDLGNRVSVIHNAARADFSTGHLSRNWNQALILGFESLTAPKADLVICSQNDSIFAPNYLSQLIAQHAAFDIITQGIGDNAVSYKPQGVRQVGLWDERFCNIGYQEADYFLRLAKYLGNKASINDVFHGRVLNPISQVLITQGETGFNRRDPAHMASMTFHAHSRKMFFKKWNLPDPEKWGDISGVTEQIDSYVLYPYFEKDVLTLRQQKFAI
;
A
#
# COMPACT_ATOMS: atom_id res chain seq x y z
N MET A 1 -20.11 7.37 3.57
CA MET A 1 -18.78 7.46 2.91
C MET A 1 -18.71 6.47 1.76
N LYS A 2 -17.98 6.82 0.70
CA LYS A 2 -17.59 5.95 -0.41
C LYS A 2 -16.21 5.37 -0.13
N ILE A 3 -16.10 4.05 -0.14
CA ILE A 3 -14.89 3.32 0.24
C ILE A 3 -14.54 2.36 -0.88
N ARG A 4 -13.29 2.40 -1.35
CA ARG A 4 -12.76 1.44 -2.32
C ARG A 4 -11.63 0.64 -1.70
N HIS A 5 -11.80 -0.67 -1.63
CA HIS A 5 -10.82 -1.58 -1.05
C HIS A 5 -10.15 -2.39 -2.16
N PHE A 6 -8.86 -2.19 -2.38
CA PHE A 6 -8.04 -2.91 -3.34
C PHE A 6 -7.20 -3.98 -2.64
N ILE A 7 -7.28 -5.21 -3.16
CA ILE A 7 -6.50 -6.35 -2.72
C ILE A 7 -5.54 -6.72 -3.84
N VAL A 8 -4.25 -6.82 -3.59
CA VAL A 8 -3.30 -7.33 -4.60
C VAL A 8 -3.12 -8.82 -4.41
N THR A 9 -3.01 -9.54 -5.51
CA THR A 9 -2.71 -10.97 -5.47
C THR A 9 -1.76 -11.36 -6.58
N TYR A 10 -1.04 -12.45 -6.33
CA TYR A 10 -0.19 -13.13 -7.29
C TYR A 10 -0.32 -14.64 -7.05
N LYS A 11 -1.01 -15.34 -7.96
CA LYS A 11 -1.16 -16.81 -7.99
C LYS A 11 -1.34 -17.47 -6.60
N ASN A 12 -2.26 -16.97 -5.79
CA ASN A 12 -2.55 -17.58 -4.49
C ASN A 12 -4.05 -17.51 -4.16
N PRO A 13 -4.88 -18.35 -4.82
CA PRO A 13 -6.33 -18.36 -4.65
C PRO A 13 -6.81 -18.61 -3.21
N PRO A 14 -6.24 -19.56 -2.42
CA PRO A 14 -6.74 -19.83 -1.07
C PRO A 14 -6.63 -18.62 -0.13
N LEU A 15 -5.49 -17.92 -0.12
CA LEU A 15 -5.33 -16.75 0.73
C LEU A 15 -6.18 -15.57 0.25
N LEU A 16 -6.26 -15.37 -1.07
CA LEU A 16 -7.14 -14.35 -1.63
C LEU A 16 -8.60 -14.56 -1.22
N GLU A 17 -9.09 -15.79 -1.33
CA GLU A 17 -10.44 -16.15 -0.88
C GLU A 17 -10.62 -15.82 0.62
N GLN A 18 -9.67 -16.24 1.46
CA GLN A 18 -9.73 -15.99 2.89
C GLN A 18 -9.74 -14.49 3.22
N CYS A 19 -8.89 -13.70 2.56
CA CYS A 19 -8.84 -12.25 2.69
C CYS A 19 -10.18 -11.61 2.31
N ILE A 20 -10.72 -11.93 1.13
CA ILE A 20 -12.02 -11.41 0.67
C ILE A 20 -13.13 -11.77 1.65
N ARG A 21 -13.19 -13.02 2.12
CA ARG A 21 -14.21 -13.47 3.08
C ARG A 21 -14.11 -12.71 4.41
N SER A 22 -12.90 -12.44 4.91
CA SER A 22 -12.72 -11.64 6.14
C SER A 22 -13.19 -10.18 5.98
N ILE A 23 -12.99 -9.59 4.80
CA ILE A 23 -13.50 -8.25 4.47
C ILE A 23 -15.03 -8.25 4.43
N LEU A 24 -15.62 -9.25 3.74
CA LEU A 24 -17.07 -9.39 3.58
C LEU A 24 -17.80 -9.78 4.87
N ALA A 25 -17.09 -10.37 5.85
CA ALA A 25 -17.64 -10.65 7.16
C ALA A 25 -17.92 -9.39 8.00
N THR A 26 -17.31 -8.26 7.65
CA THR A 26 -17.62 -6.96 8.27
C THR A 26 -18.70 -6.24 7.45
N ASP A 27 -19.79 -5.87 8.11
CA ASP A 27 -20.85 -5.05 7.53
C ASP A 27 -20.31 -3.64 7.22
N ALA A 28 -20.66 -3.11 6.05
CA ALA A 28 -20.36 -1.74 5.66
C ALA A 28 -21.36 -0.73 6.25
N GLY A 29 -22.48 -1.18 6.82
CA GLY A 29 -23.51 -0.31 7.37
C GLY A 29 -24.05 0.66 6.31
N GLU A 30 -24.05 1.95 6.64
CA GLU A 30 -24.46 3.02 5.70
C GLU A 30 -23.37 3.40 4.66
N HIS A 31 -22.17 2.82 4.74
CA HIS A 31 -21.09 3.14 3.83
C HIS A 31 -21.21 2.36 2.51
N GLN A 32 -20.92 3.03 1.39
CA GLN A 32 -20.82 2.40 0.09
C GLN A 32 -19.42 1.81 -0.06
N ARG A 33 -19.30 0.48 -0.03
CA ARG A 33 -18.02 -0.22 -0.17
C ARG A 33 -17.95 -1.00 -1.48
N GLU A 34 -16.95 -0.67 -2.29
CA GLU A 34 -16.55 -1.44 -3.47
C GLU A 34 -15.24 -2.20 -3.17
N ILE A 35 -15.14 -3.45 -3.61
CA ILE A 35 -13.96 -4.29 -3.42
C ILE A 35 -13.39 -4.65 -4.77
N PHE A 36 -12.09 -4.43 -4.94
CA PHE A 36 -11.33 -4.66 -6.16
C PHE A 36 -10.19 -5.63 -5.88
N VAL A 37 -9.94 -6.53 -6.83
CA VAL A 37 -8.77 -7.42 -6.82
C VAL A 37 -7.86 -7.01 -7.97
N ILE A 38 -6.64 -6.56 -7.66
CA ILE A 38 -5.57 -6.37 -8.64
C ILE A 38 -4.87 -7.70 -8.84
N ASN A 39 -5.18 -8.37 -9.95
CA ASN A 39 -4.60 -9.65 -10.32
C ASN A 39 -3.31 -9.44 -11.13
N ASN A 40 -2.19 -9.99 -10.62
CA ASN A 40 -0.86 -9.85 -11.20
C ASN A 40 -0.32 -11.13 -11.85
N HIS A 41 -1.17 -12.12 -12.15
CA HIS A 41 -0.76 -13.37 -12.74
C HIS A 41 -1.82 -13.94 -13.69
N SER A 42 -1.40 -14.61 -14.76
CA SER A 42 -2.30 -15.21 -15.76
C SER A 42 -3.17 -16.32 -15.18
N GLN A 43 -2.60 -17.14 -14.29
CA GLN A 43 -3.31 -18.15 -13.52
C GLN A 43 -4.04 -17.50 -12.35
N PHE A 44 -5.34 -17.28 -12.54
CA PHE A 44 -6.22 -16.65 -11.57
C PHE A 44 -7.60 -17.28 -11.60
N SER A 45 -8.18 -17.48 -10.41
CA SER A 45 -9.55 -17.94 -10.24
C SER A 45 -10.11 -17.41 -8.94
N LEU A 46 -11.40 -17.13 -8.93
CA LEU A 46 -12.18 -16.87 -7.72
C LEU A 46 -13.34 -17.86 -7.63
N PRO A 47 -13.74 -18.26 -6.41
CA PRO A 47 -15.01 -18.94 -6.20
C PRO A 47 -16.18 -18.15 -6.81
N GLY A 48 -17.15 -18.86 -7.40
CA GLY A 48 -18.27 -18.23 -8.10
C GLY A 48 -19.12 -17.31 -7.22
N ASP A 49 -19.25 -17.62 -5.92
CA ASP A 49 -19.96 -16.78 -4.95
C ASP A 49 -19.25 -15.45 -4.69
N LEU A 50 -17.93 -15.38 -4.87
CA LEU A 50 -17.14 -14.16 -4.72
C LEU A 50 -17.06 -13.34 -6.01
N GLY A 51 -17.18 -13.97 -7.18
CA GLY A 51 -17.07 -13.30 -8.48
C GLY A 51 -18.05 -12.13 -8.68
N ASN A 52 -19.25 -12.22 -8.10
CA ASN A 52 -20.26 -11.15 -8.16
C ASN A 52 -20.15 -10.13 -7.02
N ARG A 53 -19.19 -10.31 -6.10
CA ARG A 53 -19.00 -9.49 -4.89
C ARG A 53 -17.78 -8.60 -4.96
N VAL A 54 -16.88 -8.85 -5.93
CA VAL A 54 -15.65 -8.09 -6.15
C VAL A 54 -15.46 -7.81 -7.63
N SER A 55 -14.82 -6.70 -7.97
CA SER A 55 -14.37 -6.42 -9.34
C SER A 55 -12.91 -6.83 -9.51
N VAL A 56 -12.55 -7.43 -10.63
CA VAL A 56 -11.16 -7.86 -10.88
C VAL A 56 -10.51 -6.96 -11.93
N ILE A 57 -9.33 -6.46 -11.62
CA ILE A 57 -8.47 -5.68 -12.50
C ILE A 57 -7.29 -6.58 -12.89
N HIS A 58 -7.27 -7.03 -14.14
CA HIS A 58 -6.21 -7.89 -14.65
C HIS A 58 -5.03 -7.03 -15.16
N ASN A 59 -3.86 -7.17 -14.55
CA ASN A 59 -2.62 -6.61 -15.09
C ASN A 59 -2.09 -7.49 -16.24
N ALA A 60 -2.84 -7.52 -17.35
CA ALA A 60 -2.61 -8.42 -18.48
C ALA A 60 -1.25 -8.21 -19.19
N ALA A 61 -0.62 -7.05 -19.02
CA ALA A 61 0.71 -6.76 -19.57
C ALA A 61 1.86 -7.21 -18.65
N ARG A 62 1.58 -7.64 -17.42
CA ARG A 62 2.61 -8.15 -16.50
C ARG A 62 2.94 -9.59 -16.87
N ALA A 63 4.22 -9.84 -17.15
CA ALA A 63 4.69 -11.20 -17.34
C ALA A 63 4.66 -11.99 -16.03
N ASP A 64 4.26 -13.25 -16.08
CA ASP A 64 4.11 -14.10 -14.89
C ASP A 64 5.42 -14.21 -14.10
N PHE A 65 6.58 -14.22 -14.74
CA PHE A 65 7.88 -14.26 -14.03
C PHE A 65 8.23 -12.95 -13.29
N SER A 66 7.48 -11.87 -13.51
CA SER A 66 7.75 -10.54 -12.95
C SER A 66 6.95 -10.30 -11.67
N THR A 67 7.53 -10.68 -10.54
CA THR A 67 6.91 -10.56 -9.21
C THR A 67 7.34 -9.26 -8.52
N GLY A 68 6.57 -8.84 -7.51
CA GLY A 68 7.03 -7.82 -6.56
C GLY A 68 6.84 -6.34 -6.91
N HIS A 69 6.06 -5.96 -7.92
CA HIS A 69 5.81 -4.53 -8.22
C HIS A 69 4.74 -3.90 -7.32
N LEU A 70 4.90 -3.98 -5.99
CA LEU A 70 3.91 -3.49 -5.01
C LEU A 70 3.68 -1.98 -5.11
N SER A 71 4.74 -1.16 -5.25
CA SER A 71 4.62 0.29 -5.51
C SER A 71 3.65 0.59 -6.67
N ARG A 72 3.77 -0.16 -7.77
CA ARG A 72 2.92 0.02 -8.97
C ARG A 72 1.47 -0.35 -8.68
N ASN A 73 1.25 -1.44 -7.94
CA ASN A 73 -0.10 -1.88 -7.58
C ASN A 73 -0.78 -0.87 -6.62
N TRP A 74 -0.03 -0.30 -5.68
CA TRP A 74 -0.53 0.75 -4.79
C TRP A 74 -0.82 2.04 -5.55
N ASN A 75 0.03 2.44 -6.49
CA ASN A 75 -0.24 3.58 -7.36
C ASN A 75 -1.48 3.35 -8.22
N GLN A 76 -1.63 2.16 -8.81
CA GLN A 76 -2.82 1.76 -9.54
C GLN A 76 -4.07 1.85 -8.67
N ALA A 77 -4.02 1.36 -7.42
CA ALA A 77 -5.13 1.44 -6.47
C ALA A 77 -5.48 2.89 -6.08
N LEU A 78 -4.48 3.76 -5.87
CA LEU A 78 -4.72 5.17 -5.54
C LEU A 78 -5.32 5.94 -6.73
N ILE A 79 -4.79 5.71 -7.93
CA ILE A 79 -5.25 6.36 -9.16
C ILE A 79 -6.68 5.92 -9.49
N LEU A 80 -6.96 4.61 -9.50
CA LEU A 80 -8.32 4.10 -9.75
C LEU A 80 -9.26 4.34 -8.59
N GLY A 81 -8.76 4.38 -7.36
CA GLY A 81 -9.55 4.59 -6.16
C GLY A 81 -10.07 6.02 -6.05
N PHE A 82 -9.19 6.99 -6.20
CA PHE A 82 -9.57 8.40 -6.08
C PHE A 82 -9.97 9.03 -7.42
N GLU A 83 -9.37 8.63 -8.54
CA GLU A 83 -9.51 9.23 -9.90
C GLU A 83 -9.01 10.68 -9.99
N SER A 84 -9.37 11.52 -9.02
CA SER A 84 -8.90 12.88 -8.82
C SER A 84 -8.62 13.11 -7.33
N LEU A 85 -7.57 13.87 -7.02
CA LEU A 85 -7.29 14.24 -5.63
C LEU A 85 -8.09 15.47 -5.16
N THR A 86 -8.62 16.28 -6.08
CA THR A 86 -9.44 17.47 -5.78
C THR A 86 -10.93 17.21 -5.84
N ALA A 87 -11.37 16.22 -6.62
CA ALA A 87 -12.76 15.76 -6.70
C ALA A 87 -12.80 14.21 -6.58
N PRO A 88 -12.44 13.67 -5.41
CA PRO A 88 -12.20 12.24 -5.26
C PRO A 88 -13.48 11.42 -5.40
N LYS A 89 -13.36 10.30 -6.12
CA LYS A 89 -14.45 9.33 -6.32
C LYS A 89 -14.79 8.57 -5.04
N ALA A 90 -13.80 8.33 -4.19
CA ALA A 90 -13.91 7.69 -2.90
C ALA A 90 -13.43 8.63 -1.78
N ASP A 91 -14.08 8.56 -0.62
CA ASP A 91 -13.61 9.26 0.59
C ASP A 91 -12.41 8.54 1.21
N LEU A 92 -12.35 7.22 1.00
CA LEU A 92 -11.31 6.34 1.52
C LEU A 92 -10.89 5.29 0.49
N VAL A 93 -9.58 5.13 0.32
CA VAL A 93 -8.98 4.00 -0.39
C VAL A 93 -8.28 3.12 0.63
N ILE A 94 -8.56 1.83 0.62
CA ILE A 94 -7.88 0.82 1.44
C ILE A 94 -7.13 -0.10 0.49
N CYS A 95 -5.87 -0.35 0.77
CA CYS A 95 -5.00 -1.26 0.05
C CYS A 95 -4.60 -2.40 0.98
N SER A 96 -4.63 -3.64 0.50
CA SER A 96 -4.15 -4.79 1.25
C SER A 96 -3.54 -5.87 0.36
N GLN A 97 -2.65 -6.66 0.94
CA GLN A 97 -2.15 -7.87 0.32
C GLN A 97 -3.16 -9.01 0.54
N ASN A 98 -3.12 -10.03 -0.32
CA ASN A 98 -4.06 -11.15 -0.22
C ASN A 98 -3.82 -12.06 1.00
N ASP A 99 -2.74 -11.87 1.75
CA ASP A 99 -2.47 -12.57 3.01
C ASP A 99 -2.90 -11.76 4.26
N SER A 100 -3.64 -10.67 4.09
CA SER A 100 -4.27 -9.93 5.18
C SER A 100 -5.58 -10.57 5.65
N ILE A 101 -5.75 -10.72 6.97
CA ILE A 101 -6.99 -11.15 7.62
C ILE A 101 -7.57 -10.01 8.44
N PHE A 102 -8.78 -9.59 8.11
CA PHE A 102 -9.41 -8.43 8.74
C PHE A 102 -10.21 -8.82 9.98
N ALA A 103 -10.02 -8.07 11.06
CA ALA A 103 -10.77 -8.27 12.30
C ALA A 103 -12.27 -7.97 12.12
N PRO A 104 -13.16 -8.60 12.92
CA PRO A 104 -14.55 -8.17 12.98
C PRO A 104 -14.64 -6.68 13.31
N ASN A 105 -15.47 -5.93 12.57
CA ASN A 105 -15.63 -4.48 12.72
C ASN A 105 -14.38 -3.64 12.39
N TYR A 106 -13.40 -4.18 11.66
CA TYR A 106 -12.21 -3.40 11.28
C TYR A 106 -12.58 -2.09 10.59
N LEU A 107 -13.64 -2.09 9.79
CA LEU A 107 -14.01 -0.96 8.94
C LEU A 107 -14.50 0.24 9.76
N SER A 108 -15.38 0.02 10.74
CA SER A 108 -15.87 1.10 11.60
C SER A 108 -14.76 1.66 12.48
N GLN A 109 -13.88 0.80 12.98
CA GLN A 109 -12.70 1.23 13.74
C GLN A 109 -11.73 2.03 12.85
N LEU A 110 -11.45 1.57 11.63
CA LEU A 110 -10.58 2.26 10.69
C LEU A 110 -11.11 3.65 10.34
N ILE A 111 -12.43 3.76 10.09
CA ILE A 111 -13.09 5.04 9.82
C ILE A 111 -12.96 5.98 11.03
N ALA A 112 -13.15 5.48 12.25
CA ALA A 112 -12.98 6.27 13.46
C ALA A 112 -11.55 6.80 13.61
N GLN A 113 -10.53 5.97 13.34
CA GLN A 113 -9.12 6.38 13.39
C GLN A 113 -8.79 7.46 12.34
N HIS A 114 -9.46 7.42 11.20
CA HIS A 114 -9.34 8.45 10.18
C HIS A 114 -9.86 9.82 10.62
N ALA A 115 -10.53 9.96 11.77
CA ALA A 115 -10.79 11.28 12.35
C ALA A 115 -9.48 12.02 12.72
N ALA A 116 -8.45 11.29 13.15
CA ALA A 116 -7.15 11.84 13.52
C ALA A 116 -6.14 11.81 12.36
N PHE A 117 -6.17 10.75 11.56
CA PHE A 117 -5.15 10.45 10.55
C PHE A 117 -5.66 10.51 9.11
N ASP A 118 -4.80 10.96 8.21
CA ASP A 118 -5.04 10.94 6.77
C ASP A 118 -4.52 9.65 6.13
N ILE A 119 -3.46 9.04 6.68
CA ILE A 119 -2.94 7.74 6.23
C ILE A 119 -2.68 6.85 7.45
N ILE A 120 -3.13 5.60 7.37
CA ILE A 120 -2.93 4.59 8.42
C ILE A 120 -2.35 3.34 7.76
N THR A 121 -1.26 2.82 8.31
CA THR A 121 -0.70 1.51 7.91
C THR A 121 -0.99 0.49 9.01
N GLN A 122 -1.15 -0.77 8.66
CA GLN A 122 -1.41 -1.89 9.56
C GLN A 122 -0.68 -3.15 9.08
N GLY A 123 -0.26 -3.99 10.02
CA GLY A 123 0.50 -5.20 9.74
C GLY A 123 2.00 -4.94 9.51
N ILE A 124 2.70 -5.95 9.00
CA ILE A 124 4.14 -5.87 8.70
C ILE A 124 4.35 -5.22 7.33
N GLY A 125 5.17 -4.18 7.29
CA GLY A 125 5.42 -3.42 6.06
C GLY A 125 4.14 -2.82 5.46
N ASP A 126 4.00 -2.92 4.14
CA ASP A 126 2.81 -2.47 3.38
C ASP A 126 1.73 -3.56 3.29
N ASN A 127 1.54 -4.37 4.34
CA ASN A 127 0.51 -5.41 4.34
C ASN A 127 -0.88 -4.82 4.13
N ALA A 128 -1.18 -3.71 4.80
CA ALA A 128 -2.36 -2.93 4.50
C ALA A 128 -2.17 -1.44 4.83
N VAL A 129 -2.72 -0.59 3.98
CA VAL A 129 -2.64 0.86 4.09
C VAL A 129 -3.96 1.50 3.68
N SER A 130 -4.47 2.43 4.48
CA SER A 130 -5.66 3.21 4.17
C SER A 130 -5.32 4.69 4.01
N TYR A 131 -6.02 5.34 3.08
CA TYR A 131 -5.70 6.67 2.60
C TYR A 131 -6.96 7.53 2.55
N LYS A 132 -6.81 8.77 3.00
CA LYS A 132 -7.63 9.90 2.57
C LYS A 132 -6.97 10.60 1.38
N PRO A 133 -7.75 11.25 0.50
CA PRO A 133 -7.21 12.00 -0.62
C PRO A 133 -6.23 13.10 -0.15
N GLN A 134 -6.52 13.76 0.97
CA GLN A 134 -5.63 14.79 1.53
C GLN A 134 -4.25 14.26 1.91
N GLY A 135 -4.17 13.04 2.45
CA GLY A 135 -2.88 12.39 2.74
C GLY A 135 -2.07 12.13 1.47
N VAL A 136 -2.74 11.67 0.40
CA VAL A 136 -2.09 11.42 -0.90
C VAL A 136 -1.66 12.73 -1.56
N ARG A 137 -2.44 13.82 -1.44
CA ARG A 137 -2.01 15.15 -1.92
C ARG A 137 -0.74 15.62 -1.22
N GLN A 138 -0.59 15.31 0.06
CA GLN A 138 0.55 15.74 0.84
C GLN A 138 1.80 14.89 0.60
N VAL A 139 1.65 13.59 0.36
CA VAL A 139 2.77 12.63 0.28
C VAL A 139 3.11 12.24 -1.15
N GLY A 140 2.12 12.21 -2.04
CA GLY A 140 2.24 11.70 -3.40
C GLY A 140 2.12 10.18 -3.49
N LEU A 141 2.50 9.65 -4.64
CA LEU A 141 2.44 8.23 -4.97
C LEU A 141 3.65 7.44 -4.42
N TRP A 142 3.58 6.12 -4.46
CA TRP A 142 4.70 5.22 -4.16
C TRP A 142 5.80 5.35 -5.20
N ASP A 143 7.06 5.25 -4.78
CA ASP A 143 8.19 5.36 -5.69
C ASP A 143 8.41 4.04 -6.43
N GLU A 144 8.08 4.03 -7.73
CA GLU A 144 8.13 2.81 -8.56
C GLU A 144 9.53 2.35 -8.92
N ARG A 145 10.57 3.12 -8.54
CA ARG A 145 11.96 2.66 -8.63
C ARG A 145 12.24 1.52 -7.66
N PHE A 146 11.41 1.37 -6.61
CA PHE A 146 11.35 0.18 -5.76
C PHE A 146 10.47 -0.87 -6.46
N CYS A 147 11.11 -1.65 -7.34
CA CYS A 147 10.44 -2.53 -8.31
C CYS A 147 10.44 -4.02 -7.93
N ASN A 148 10.64 -4.34 -6.65
CA ASN A 148 10.56 -5.70 -6.09
C ASN A 148 9.76 -5.66 -4.78
N ILE A 149 9.56 -6.83 -4.14
CA ILE A 149 8.79 -6.95 -2.89
C ILE A 149 9.40 -6.24 -1.66
N GLY A 150 10.56 -5.60 -1.79
CA GLY A 150 11.32 -5.07 -0.67
C GLY A 150 11.57 -3.56 -0.73
N TYR A 151 11.35 -2.93 0.41
CA TYR A 151 11.78 -1.57 0.77
C TYR A 151 10.99 -0.43 0.11
N GLN A 152 9.96 -0.72 -0.69
CA GLN A 152 9.02 0.29 -1.14
C GLN A 152 8.30 0.97 0.04
N GLU A 153 7.98 0.20 1.07
CA GLU A 153 7.33 0.63 2.29
C GLU A 153 8.29 1.43 3.17
N ALA A 154 9.58 1.08 3.16
CA ALA A 154 10.60 1.90 3.81
C ALA A 154 10.62 3.33 3.25
N ASP A 155 10.61 3.46 1.92
CA ASP A 155 10.56 4.77 1.28
C ASP A 155 9.27 5.52 1.60
N TYR A 156 8.13 4.87 1.37
CA TYR A 156 6.83 5.51 1.50
C TYR A 156 6.59 5.96 2.94
N PHE A 157 6.89 5.10 3.91
CA PHE A 157 6.67 5.40 5.33
C PHE A 157 7.61 6.51 5.82
N LEU A 158 8.83 6.60 5.30
CA LEU A 158 9.72 7.73 5.62
C LEU A 158 9.14 9.04 5.10
N ARG A 159 8.53 9.03 3.90
CA ARG A 159 7.78 10.19 3.39
C ARG A 159 6.54 10.52 4.21
N LEU A 160 5.82 9.51 4.71
CA LEU A 160 4.72 9.74 5.67
C LEU A 160 5.22 10.50 6.90
N ALA A 161 6.32 10.03 7.51
CA ALA A 161 6.90 10.67 8.69
C ALA A 161 7.33 12.13 8.42
N LYS A 162 7.91 12.40 7.24
CA LYS A 162 8.43 13.72 6.89
C LYS A 162 7.37 14.72 6.46
N TYR A 163 6.41 14.30 5.63
CA TYR A 163 5.48 15.22 4.97
C TYR A 163 4.10 15.25 5.60
N LEU A 164 3.71 14.20 6.33
CA LEU A 164 2.39 14.06 6.94
C LEU A 164 2.45 14.08 8.48
N GLY A 165 3.54 13.59 9.07
CA GLY A 165 3.84 13.75 10.51
C GLY A 165 2.71 13.23 11.40
N ASN A 166 2.12 14.12 12.20
CA ASN A 166 1.03 13.79 13.14
C ASN A 166 -0.28 13.36 12.46
N LYS A 167 -0.40 13.52 11.13
CA LYS A 167 -1.53 13.03 10.33
C LYS A 167 -1.30 11.63 9.74
N ALA A 168 -0.17 10.99 10.02
CA ALA A 168 0.08 9.61 9.63
C ALA A 168 0.17 8.69 10.86
N SER A 169 -0.30 7.44 10.70
CA SER A 169 -0.04 6.34 11.64
C SER A 169 0.72 5.22 10.93
N ILE A 170 1.88 4.86 11.49
CA ILE A 170 2.75 3.79 10.99
C ILE A 170 2.85 2.70 12.07
N ASN A 171 2.36 1.49 11.75
CA ASN A 171 2.23 0.38 12.69
C ASN A 171 3.14 -0.83 12.32
N ASP A 172 4.27 -0.56 11.66
CA ASP A 172 5.22 -1.60 11.25
C ASP A 172 6.27 -1.87 12.33
N VAL A 173 5.79 -2.47 13.42
CA VAL A 173 6.59 -2.79 14.62
C VAL A 173 7.72 -3.77 14.30
N PHE A 174 7.48 -4.72 13.37
CA PHE A 174 8.46 -5.76 13.03
C PHE A 174 9.78 -5.18 12.50
N HIS A 175 9.69 -4.15 11.64
CA HIS A 175 10.88 -3.46 11.14
C HIS A 175 11.30 -2.30 12.04
N GLY A 176 10.50 -1.92 13.04
CA GLY A 176 10.78 -0.78 13.92
C GLY A 176 10.43 0.58 13.29
N ARG A 177 9.63 0.58 12.22
CA ARG A 177 9.12 1.79 11.55
C ARG A 177 7.78 2.14 12.18
N VAL A 178 7.81 3.00 13.20
CA VAL A 178 6.63 3.32 14.01
C VAL A 178 6.46 4.84 14.14
N LEU A 179 5.24 5.31 13.93
CA LEU A 179 4.87 6.73 14.05
C LEU A 179 3.41 6.82 14.45
N ASN A 180 3.08 7.48 15.57
CA ASN A 180 1.71 7.60 16.09
C ASN A 180 0.93 6.27 16.03
N PRO A 181 1.44 5.18 16.64
CA PRO A 181 0.85 3.86 16.51
C PRO A 181 -0.57 3.82 17.08
N ILE A 182 -1.43 3.03 16.44
CA ILE A 182 -2.78 2.74 16.88
C ILE A 182 -2.76 1.37 17.56
N SER A 183 -3.33 1.27 18.77
CA SER A 183 -3.29 0.04 19.57
C SER A 183 -4.28 -1.03 19.11
N GLN A 184 -5.35 -0.65 18.39
CA GLN A 184 -6.32 -1.59 17.86
C GLN A 184 -5.72 -2.40 16.70
N VAL A 185 -5.78 -3.72 16.82
CA VAL A 185 -5.42 -4.65 15.75
C VAL A 185 -6.59 -4.73 14.76
N LEU A 186 -6.47 -4.04 13.64
CA LEU A 186 -7.48 -4.06 12.58
C LEU A 186 -7.28 -5.22 11.61
N ILE A 187 -6.02 -5.62 11.47
CA ILE A 187 -5.56 -6.57 10.46
C ILE A 187 -4.51 -7.46 11.12
N THR A 188 -4.70 -8.76 10.96
CA THR A 188 -3.72 -9.77 11.31
C THR A 188 -3.11 -10.30 10.03
N GLN A 189 -1.78 -10.34 9.97
CA GLN A 189 -1.11 -10.95 8.84
C GLN A 189 -1.21 -12.48 8.95
N GLY A 190 -1.67 -13.12 7.87
CA GLY A 190 -1.60 -14.57 7.72
C GLY A 190 -0.16 -15.03 7.49
N GLU A 191 -0.01 -16.27 7.04
CA GLU A 191 1.29 -16.75 6.60
C GLU A 191 1.75 -15.94 5.37
N THR A 192 2.97 -15.43 5.36
CA THR A 192 3.48 -14.63 4.23
C THR A 192 4.08 -15.50 3.13
N GLY A 193 4.28 -14.94 1.94
CA GLY A 193 5.02 -15.63 0.87
C GLY A 193 6.44 -16.01 1.27
N PHE A 194 7.07 -15.26 2.18
CA PHE A 194 8.36 -15.60 2.77
C PHE A 194 8.26 -16.87 3.62
N ASN A 195 7.27 -16.94 4.52
CA ASN A 195 7.08 -18.08 5.42
C ASN A 195 6.79 -19.37 4.65
N ARG A 196 5.93 -19.30 3.61
CA ARG A 196 5.64 -20.43 2.72
C ARG A 196 6.79 -20.83 1.79
N ARG A 197 7.81 -19.98 1.67
CA ARG A 197 8.88 -20.11 0.66
C ARG A 197 8.33 -20.17 -0.77
N ASP A 198 7.35 -19.31 -1.07
CA ASP A 198 6.78 -19.21 -2.41
C ASP A 198 7.92 -18.95 -3.42
N PRO A 199 8.09 -19.74 -4.49
CA PRO A 199 9.21 -19.60 -5.42
C PRO A 199 9.33 -18.18 -6.02
N ALA A 200 8.18 -17.59 -6.34
CA ALA A 200 8.04 -16.22 -6.83
C ALA A 200 8.51 -15.16 -5.81
N HIS A 201 8.24 -15.39 -4.52
CA HIS A 201 8.69 -14.51 -3.44
C HIS A 201 10.20 -14.61 -3.29
N MET A 202 10.73 -15.83 -3.19
CA MET A 202 12.17 -16.08 -3.05
C MET A 202 12.97 -15.54 -4.25
N ALA A 203 12.45 -15.69 -5.48
CA ALA A 203 13.05 -15.10 -6.67
C ALA A 203 13.11 -13.57 -6.59
N SER A 204 12.04 -12.92 -6.12
CA SER A 204 12.02 -11.46 -5.95
C SER A 204 13.04 -10.97 -4.93
N MET A 205 13.32 -11.74 -3.88
CA MET A 205 14.27 -11.35 -2.83
C MET A 205 15.70 -11.15 -3.35
N THR A 206 16.08 -11.83 -4.44
CA THR A 206 17.39 -11.66 -5.08
C THR A 206 17.63 -10.22 -5.55
N PHE A 207 16.55 -9.46 -5.78
CA PHE A 207 16.63 -8.07 -6.22
C PHE A 207 16.65 -7.08 -5.06
N HIS A 208 16.52 -7.49 -3.79
CA HIS A 208 16.51 -6.57 -2.64
C HIS A 208 17.75 -5.67 -2.58
N ALA A 209 18.90 -6.16 -3.05
CA ALA A 209 20.12 -5.36 -3.15
C ALA A 209 19.95 -4.10 -4.02
N HIS A 210 19.10 -4.15 -5.06
CA HIS A 210 18.78 -2.99 -5.90
C HIS A 210 17.95 -1.97 -5.13
N SER A 211 16.87 -2.41 -4.48
CA SER A 211 16.03 -1.53 -3.65
C SER A 211 16.80 -0.94 -2.47
N ARG A 212 17.71 -1.69 -1.85
CA ARG A 212 18.57 -1.18 -0.77
C ARG A 212 19.53 -0.10 -1.28
N LYS A 213 20.17 -0.31 -2.44
CA LYS A 213 21.01 0.72 -3.08
C LYS A 213 20.20 1.96 -3.45
N MET A 214 18.97 1.77 -3.94
CA MET A 214 18.05 2.85 -4.25
C MET A 214 17.68 3.66 -2.99
N PHE A 215 17.30 2.98 -1.91
CA PHE A 215 17.01 3.58 -0.62
C PHE A 215 18.21 4.39 -0.09
N PHE A 216 19.41 3.77 -0.07
CA PHE A 216 20.62 4.45 0.35
C PHE A 216 20.92 5.67 -0.51
N LYS A 217 20.83 5.56 -1.84
CA LYS A 217 21.02 6.71 -2.74
C LYS A 217 20.01 7.82 -2.50
N LYS A 218 18.74 7.48 -2.24
CA LYS A 218 17.67 8.46 -2.05
C LYS A 218 17.75 9.15 -0.70
N TRP A 219 18.06 8.43 0.36
CA TRP A 219 17.94 8.91 1.74
C TRP A 219 19.27 9.10 2.47
N ASN A 220 20.37 8.61 1.92
CA ASN A 220 21.66 8.48 2.60
C ASN A 220 21.55 7.76 3.96
N LEU A 221 20.63 6.79 4.04
CA LEU A 221 20.41 5.95 5.22
C LEU A 221 20.85 4.52 4.90
N PRO A 222 21.64 3.88 5.80
CA PRO A 222 22.24 2.57 5.52
C PRO A 222 21.22 1.43 5.53
N ASP A 223 20.11 1.58 6.27
CA ASP A 223 19.16 0.50 6.49
C ASP A 223 17.70 0.91 6.25
N PRO A 224 17.02 0.34 5.23
CA PRO A 224 15.59 0.57 4.97
C PRO A 224 14.67 -0.06 6.02
N GLU A 225 15.15 -1.06 6.76
CA GLU A 225 14.35 -1.74 7.78
C GLU A 225 14.33 -0.89 9.05
N LYS A 226 15.48 -0.40 9.51
CA LYS A 226 15.63 0.38 10.74
C LYS A 226 16.26 1.75 10.48
N TRP A 227 15.44 2.78 10.31
CA TRP A 227 15.95 4.10 9.93
C TRP A 227 16.81 4.80 10.99
N GLY A 228 16.65 4.45 12.26
CA GLY A 228 17.27 5.19 13.37
C GLY A 228 16.69 6.61 13.47
N ASP A 229 17.54 7.60 13.73
CA ASP A 229 17.13 9.00 13.74
C ASP A 229 16.98 9.54 12.32
N ILE A 230 15.76 9.97 12.00
CA ILE A 230 15.41 10.54 10.69
C ILE A 230 15.42 12.08 10.70
N SER A 231 15.81 12.69 11.83
CA SER A 231 15.94 14.14 11.96
C SER A 231 16.98 14.67 10.96
N GLY A 232 16.58 15.60 10.11
CA GLY A 232 17.47 16.18 9.09
C GLY A 232 17.71 15.31 7.84
N VAL A 233 17.19 14.08 7.78
CA VAL A 233 17.23 13.27 6.56
C VAL A 233 16.49 14.01 5.45
N THR A 234 17.08 14.09 4.26
CA THR A 234 16.47 14.72 3.08
C THR A 234 16.64 13.83 1.86
N GLU A 235 15.77 13.98 0.87
CA GLU A 235 15.93 13.28 -0.41
C GLU A 235 17.19 13.80 -1.12
N GLN A 236 18.03 12.90 -1.60
CA GLN A 236 19.34 13.22 -2.19
C GLN A 236 19.33 13.25 -3.72
N ILE A 237 18.41 12.53 -4.34
CA ILE A 237 18.31 12.38 -5.79
C ILE A 237 17.02 13.00 -6.30
N ASP A 238 17.01 13.35 -7.58
CA ASP A 238 15.83 13.86 -8.25
C ASP A 238 14.79 12.76 -8.48
N SER A 239 13.53 13.19 -8.55
CA SER A 239 12.36 12.38 -8.86
C SER A 239 11.66 12.94 -10.11
N TYR A 240 10.79 12.14 -10.71
CA TYR A 240 10.09 12.51 -11.94
C TYR A 240 8.62 12.17 -11.82
N VAL A 241 7.77 13.02 -12.36
CA VAL A 241 6.33 12.79 -12.45
C VAL A 241 6.09 11.64 -13.43
N LEU A 242 5.45 10.58 -12.96
CA LEU A 242 5.11 9.40 -13.76
C LEU A 242 3.65 9.44 -14.22
N TYR A 243 2.77 10.06 -13.43
CA TYR A 243 1.34 10.13 -13.64
C TYR A 243 0.86 11.58 -13.62
N PRO A 244 1.19 12.41 -14.63
CA PRO A 244 0.98 13.86 -14.59
C PRO A 244 -0.50 14.26 -14.41
N TYR A 245 -1.44 13.46 -14.89
CA TYR A 245 -2.88 13.71 -14.72
C TYR A 245 -3.38 13.56 -13.28
N PHE A 246 -2.66 12.79 -12.46
CA PHE A 246 -3.00 12.54 -11.05
C PHE A 246 -2.05 13.32 -10.12
N GLU A 247 -0.75 13.30 -10.40
CA GLU A 247 0.29 13.91 -9.57
C GLU A 247 0.31 15.45 -9.64
N LYS A 248 -0.32 16.08 -10.64
CA LYS A 248 -0.48 17.55 -10.70
C LYS A 248 -1.10 18.16 -9.44
N ASP A 249 -1.86 17.37 -8.68
CA ASP A 249 -2.56 17.82 -7.47
C ASP A 249 -1.78 17.51 -6.18
N VAL A 250 -0.56 16.95 -6.30
CA VAL A 250 0.37 16.68 -5.18
C VAL A 250 1.09 17.97 -4.78
N LEU A 251 1.02 18.30 -3.51
CA LEU A 251 1.42 19.61 -2.95
C LEU A 251 2.91 19.74 -2.68
N THR A 252 3.61 18.61 -2.56
CA THR A 252 4.99 18.55 -2.06
C THR A 252 6.01 18.11 -3.11
N LEU A 253 5.64 18.09 -4.39
CA LEU A 253 6.52 17.63 -5.48
C LEU A 253 7.87 18.36 -5.49
N ARG A 254 7.89 19.70 -5.33
CA ARG A 254 9.16 20.48 -5.27
C ARG A 254 10.01 20.08 -4.05
N GLN A 255 9.38 19.87 -2.90
CA GLN A 255 10.03 19.45 -1.65
C GLN A 255 10.56 18.01 -1.71
N GLN A 256 10.00 17.19 -2.61
CA GLN A 256 10.42 15.82 -2.92
C GLN A 256 11.32 15.74 -4.16
N LYS A 257 11.99 16.85 -4.51
CA LYS A 257 12.93 16.96 -5.65
C LYS A 257 12.38 16.43 -6.98
N PHE A 258 11.07 16.56 -7.22
CA PHE A 258 10.52 16.27 -8.55
C PHE A 258 10.96 17.35 -9.55
N ALA A 259 11.36 16.93 -10.74
CA ALA A 259 11.65 17.84 -11.85
C ALA A 259 10.37 18.47 -12.41
N ILE A 260 9.99 19.65 -11.90
CA ILE A 260 8.75 20.40 -12.24
C ILE A 260 8.93 21.93 -12.31
#